data_AF-A0A955VSW2-F1
#
_entry.id   AF-A0A955VSW2-F1
#
_cell.length_a   1.000
_cell.length_b   1.000
_cell.length_c   1.000
_cell.angle_alpha   90.00
_cell.angle_beta   90.00
_cell.angle_gamma   90.00
#
_symmetry.space_group_name_H-M   'P 1'
#
loop_
_entity.id
_entity.type
_entity.pdbx_description
1 polymer ?
#
loop_
_entity_poly.entity_id
_entity_poly.type
_entity_poly.pdbx_seq_one_letter_code
_entity_poly.pdbx_strand_id
1 'polypeptide(L)'
;EEFAARGLFILITLFEDDQFGPASARLAAQWKERYGLPFDVVADPAFQFGDYYNRELTPMTMLVDVDTMKILKISTGFPESEVRAILNAAL
;
A
#
# COMPACT_ATOMS: atom_id res chain seq x y z
N GLU A 1 -8.40 10.77 5.49
CA GLU A 1 -8.56 11.39 6.82
C GLU A 1 -9.74 10.83 7.61
N GLU A 2 -10.93 10.69 7.02
CA GLU A 2 -12.16 10.16 7.66
C GLU A 2 -11.94 8.95 8.59
N PHE A 3 -11.23 7.92 8.14
CA PHE A 3 -11.00 6.68 8.92
C PHE A 3 -9.75 6.70 9.80
N ALA A 4 -8.92 7.75 9.73
CA ALA A 4 -7.65 7.79 10.45
C ALA A 4 -7.87 7.76 11.98
N ALA A 5 -8.84 8.54 12.46
CA ALA A 5 -9.22 8.55 13.87
C ALA A 5 -9.88 7.24 14.35
N ARG A 6 -10.31 6.38 13.41
CA ARG A 6 -10.89 5.06 13.67
C ARG A 6 -9.84 3.93 13.64
N GLY A 7 -8.56 4.27 13.43
CA GLY A 7 -7.46 3.30 13.45
C GLY A 7 -6.98 2.84 12.07
N LEU A 8 -7.47 3.43 10.96
CA LEU A 8 -6.92 3.13 9.64
C LEU A 8 -5.48 3.66 9.54
N PHE A 9 -4.54 2.75 9.29
CA PHE A 9 -3.17 3.06 8.89
C PHE A 9 -2.97 2.77 7.39
N ILE A 10 -2.25 3.66 6.69
CA ILE A 10 -1.93 3.51 5.27
C ILE A 10 -0.42 3.44 5.12
N LEU A 11 0.04 2.39 4.45
CA LEU A 11 1.42 2.17 4.06
C LEU A 11 1.50 2.05 2.54
N ILE A 12 2.42 2.79 1.94
CA ILE A 12 2.75 2.68 0.52
C ILE A 12 4.08 1.97 0.40
N THR A 13 4.14 0.92 -0.41
CA THR A 13 5.38 0.18 -0.67
C THR A 13 5.80 0.37 -2.12
N LEU A 14 7.04 0.76 -2.35
CA LEU A 14 7.65 0.82 -3.68
C LEU A 14 8.57 -0.39 -3.81
N PHE A 15 8.42 -1.19 -4.87
CA PHE A 15 9.28 -2.35 -5.11
C PHE A 15 10.28 -2.15 -6.24
N GLU A 16 10.04 -1.18 -7.12
CA GLU A 16 10.86 -0.92 -8.31
C GLU A 16 11.05 0.59 -8.55
N ASP A 17 12.14 0.95 -9.21
CA ASP A 17 12.45 2.31 -9.68
C ASP A 17 12.11 2.52 -11.17
N ASP A 18 12.40 3.70 -11.71
CA ASP A 18 12.12 4.06 -13.11
C ASP A 18 13.06 3.38 -14.12
N GLN A 19 14.08 2.66 -13.66
CA GLN A 19 15.00 1.87 -14.46
C GLN A 19 14.74 0.36 -14.33
N PHE A 20 13.60 -0.04 -13.76
CA PHE A 20 13.26 -1.43 -13.46
C PHE A 20 14.19 -2.11 -12.44
N GLY A 21 14.93 -1.30 -11.67
CA GLY A 21 15.78 -1.74 -10.57
C GLY A 21 15.02 -1.81 -9.24
N PRO A 22 15.53 -2.54 -8.23
CA PRO A 22 14.90 -2.60 -6.91
C PRO A 22 14.75 -1.22 -6.26
N ALA A 23 13.58 -0.95 -5.68
CA ALA A 23 13.34 0.29 -4.96
C ALA A 23 14.28 0.43 -3.74
N SER A 24 14.76 1.65 -3.50
CA SER A 24 15.61 1.96 -2.35
C SER A 24 14.87 2.77 -1.28
N ALA A 25 15.36 2.74 -0.04
CA ALA A 25 14.83 3.59 1.03
C ALA A 25 14.91 5.09 0.67
N ARG A 26 15.95 5.49 -0.09
CA ARG A 26 16.08 6.85 -0.63
C ARG A 26 14.94 7.19 -1.59
N LEU A 27 14.59 6.28 -2.50
CA LEU A 27 13.48 6.46 -3.43
C LEU A 27 12.16 6.65 -2.67
N ALA A 28 11.90 5.82 -1.65
CA ALA A 28 10.70 5.92 -0.83
C ALA A 28 10.60 7.28 -0.10
N ALA A 29 11.70 7.74 0.51
CA ALA A 29 11.76 9.06 1.15
C ALA A 29 11.52 10.21 0.16
N GLN A 30 12.18 10.15 -1.01
CA GLN A 30 12.00 11.13 -2.08
C GLN A 30 10.57 11.13 -2.62
N TRP A 31 9.93 9.97 -2.71
CA TRP A 31 8.55 9.86 -3.16
C TRP A 31 7.58 10.53 -2.17
N LYS A 32 7.74 10.24 -0.87
CA LYS A 32 6.96 10.87 0.20
C LYS A 32 7.10 12.39 0.16
N GLU A 33 8.33 12.90 0.05
CA GLU A 33 8.62 14.34 -0.01
C GLU A 33 8.06 14.98 -1.28
N ARG A 34 8.37 14.42 -2.45
CA ARG A 34 7.98 14.96 -3.76
C ARG A 34 6.48 15.14 -3.91
N TYR A 35 5.70 14.21 -3.40
CA TYR A 35 4.24 14.21 -3.53
C TYR A 35 3.52 14.69 -2.26
N GLY A 36 4.27 15.13 -1.23
CA GLY A 36 3.69 15.62 0.02
C GLY A 36 2.78 14.59 0.69
N LEU A 37 3.15 13.31 0.63
CA LEU A 37 2.27 12.23 1.09
C LEU A 37 2.22 12.21 2.63
N PRO A 38 1.02 12.23 3.23
CA PRO A 38 0.87 12.14 4.68
C PRO A 38 1.08 10.71 5.21
N PHE A 39 1.19 9.74 4.31
CA PHE A 39 1.31 8.31 4.62
C PHE A 39 2.77 7.87 4.66
N ASP A 40 3.03 6.76 5.33
CA ASP A 40 4.36 6.16 5.29
C ASP A 40 4.61 5.50 3.94
N VAL A 41 5.82 5.73 3.43
CA VAL A 41 6.31 5.17 2.17
C VAL A 41 7.57 4.40 2.47
N VAL A 42 7.60 3.12 2.13
CA VAL A 42 8.72 2.22 2.38
C VAL A 42 9.15 1.53 1.09
N ALA A 43 10.39 1.02 1.07
CA ALA A 43 10.90 0.25 -0.04
C ALA A 43 10.77 -1.26 0.23
N ASP A 44 10.38 -2.00 -0.80
CA ASP A 44 10.38 -3.47 -0.87
C ASP A 44 11.36 -3.94 -1.96
N PRO A 45 12.68 -3.78 -1.76
CA PRO A 45 13.68 -4.12 -2.78
C PRO A 45 13.72 -5.61 -3.13
N ALA A 46 13.26 -6.47 -2.22
CA ALA A 46 13.23 -7.91 -2.41
C ALA A 46 11.92 -8.41 -3.05
N PHE A 47 10.98 -7.49 -3.34
CA PHE A 47 9.65 -7.80 -3.86
C PHE A 47 8.92 -8.86 -3.02
N GLN A 48 8.94 -8.72 -1.69
CA GLN A 48 8.28 -9.65 -0.76
C GLN A 48 6.77 -9.71 -0.96
N PHE A 49 6.15 -8.64 -1.48
CA PHE A 49 4.73 -8.66 -1.83
C PHE A 49 4.44 -9.36 -3.17
N GLY A 50 5.46 -9.84 -3.89
CA GLY A 50 5.32 -10.53 -5.16
C GLY A 50 4.51 -11.84 -5.11
N ASP A 51 4.44 -12.47 -3.93
CA ASP A 51 3.59 -13.65 -3.71
C ASP A 51 2.08 -13.32 -3.82
N TYR A 52 1.71 -12.06 -3.62
CA TYR A 52 0.35 -11.57 -3.66
C TYR A 52 0.02 -10.80 -4.94
N TYR A 53 1.02 -10.48 -5.75
CA TYR A 53 0.85 -9.58 -6.89
C TYR A 53 1.91 -9.67 -7.97
N ASN A 54 1.51 -9.39 -9.21
CA ASN A 54 2.38 -9.29 -10.38
C ASN A 54 2.70 -7.82 -10.69
N ARG A 55 3.95 -7.51 -11.05
CA ARG A 55 4.42 -6.20 -11.54
C ARG A 55 3.52 -5.57 -12.61
N GLU A 56 2.97 -6.37 -13.51
CA GLU A 56 2.11 -5.91 -14.62
C GLU A 56 0.79 -5.29 -14.17
N LEU A 57 0.38 -5.53 -12.93
CA LEU A 57 -0.92 -5.11 -12.44
C LEU A 57 -0.83 -3.79 -11.64
N THR A 58 0.36 -3.27 -11.35
CA THR A 58 0.55 -2.10 -10.47
C THR A 58 -0.33 -0.90 -10.88
N PRO A 59 -1.03 -0.23 -9.95
CA PRO A 59 -0.96 -0.36 -8.48
C PRO A 59 -1.85 -1.47 -7.88
N MET A 60 -1.37 -2.08 -6.80
CA MET A 60 -2.14 -2.99 -5.93
C MET A 60 -2.65 -2.25 -4.69
N THR A 61 -3.89 -2.52 -4.28
CA THR A 61 -4.40 -2.22 -2.94
C THR A 61 -4.61 -3.51 -2.16
N MET A 62 -4.02 -3.59 -0.96
CA MET A 62 -4.19 -4.69 -0.01
C MET A 62 -4.78 -4.14 1.30
N LEU A 63 -5.85 -4.76 1.78
CA LEU A 63 -6.43 -4.48 3.10
C LEU A 63 -6.07 -5.59 4.06
N VAL A 64 -5.50 -5.23 5.21
CA VAL A 64 -5.04 -6.16 6.24
C VAL A 64 -5.69 -5.78 7.56
N ASP A 65 -6.27 -6.78 8.22
CA ASP A 65 -6.63 -6.68 9.64
C ASP A 65 -5.35 -6.83 10.46
N VAL A 66 -4.96 -5.77 11.19
CA VAL A 66 -3.70 -5.72 11.94
C VAL A 66 -3.73 -6.50 13.25
N ASP A 67 -4.92 -6.81 13.79
CA ASP A 67 -5.04 -7.60 15.01
C ASP A 67 -4.80 -9.09 14.71
N THR A 68 -5.28 -9.55 13.55
CA THR A 68 -5.16 -10.96 13.14
C THR A 68 -4.10 -11.21 12.08
N MET A 69 -3.51 -10.16 11.51
CA MET A 69 -2.60 -10.20 10.36
C MET A 69 -3.19 -10.94 9.15
N LYS A 70 -4.51 -10.90 8.99
CA LYS A 70 -5.21 -11.51 7.84
C LYS A 70 -5.42 -10.50 6.74
N ILE A 71 -5.14 -10.93 5.52
CA ILE A 71 -5.50 -10.18 4.32
C ILE A 71 -7.02 -10.30 4.14
N LEU A 72 -7.71 -9.16 4.20
CA LEU A 72 -9.16 -9.07 3.97
C LEU A 72 -9.46 -8.96 2.48
N LYS A 73 -8.60 -8.27 1.72
CA LYS A 73 -8.78 -8.04 0.29
C LYS A 73 -7.46 -7.72 -0.40
N ILE A 74 -7.32 -8.19 -1.64
CA ILE A 74 -6.35 -7.71 -2.62
C ILE A 74 -7.13 -7.25 -3.86
N SER A 75 -6.74 -6.13 -4.44
CA SER A 75 -7.33 -5.59 -5.66
C SER A 75 -6.31 -4.83 -6.49
N THR A 76 -6.54 -4.77 -7.80
CA THR A 76 -5.82 -3.87 -8.71
C THR A 76 -6.50 -2.51 -8.72
N GLY A 77 -5.70 -1.44 -8.69
CA GLY A 77 -6.20 -0.08 -8.52
C GLY A 77 -6.76 0.17 -7.13
N PHE A 78 -7.73 1.08 -7.05
CA PHE A 78 -8.45 1.41 -5.82
C PHE A 78 -9.97 1.35 -6.04
N PRO A 79 -10.61 0.20 -5.79
CA PRO A 79 -12.06 0.07 -5.91
C PRO A 79 -12.76 0.71 -4.70
N GLU A 80 -12.96 2.03 -4.77
CA GLU A 80 -13.38 2.85 -3.63
C GLU A 80 -14.62 2.33 -2.89
N SER A 81 -15.67 1.93 -3.62
CA SER A 81 -16.93 1.46 -3.00
C SER A 81 -16.73 0.19 -2.17
N GLU A 82 -15.94 -0.75 -2.67
CA GLU A 82 -15.62 -2.00 -1.99
C GLU A 82 -14.71 -1.74 -0.77
N VAL A 83 -13.65 -0.95 -0.95
CA VAL A 83 -12.73 -0.59 0.14
C VAL A 83 -13.50 0.12 1.26
N ARG A 84 -14.34 1.10 0.94
CA ARG A 84 -15.15 1.81 1.94
C ARG A 84 -16.13 0.89 2.66
N ALA A 85 -16.74 -0.07 1.96
CA ALA A 85 -17.65 -1.03 2.59
C ALA A 85 -16.91 -1.90 3.63
N ILE A 86 -15.71 -2.38 3.29
CA ILE A 86 -14.87 -3.17 4.20
C ILE A 86 -14.43 -2.33 5.41
N LEU A 87 -13.94 -1.12 5.18
CA LEU A 87 -13.49 -0.22 6.26
C LEU A 87 -14.63 0.11 7.24
N ASN A 88 -15.85 0.32 6.73
CA ASN A 88 -17.00 0.59 7.60
C ASN A 88 -17.45 -0.63 8.41
N ALA A 89 -17.22 -1.84 7.92
CA ALA A 89 -17.56 -3.07 8.63
C ALA A 89 -16.49 -3.47 9.65
N ALA A 90 -15.22 -3.11 9.41
CA ALA A 90 -14.07 -3.55 10.21
C ALA A 90 -13.62 -2.57 11.29
N LEU A 91 -13.85 -1.27 11.12
CA LEU A 91 -13.46 -0.20 12.06
C LEU A 91 -14.67 0.32 12.85
#